data_AF-A0A2V7VRD2-F1
#
_entry.id   AF-A0A2V7VRD2-F1
#
_cell.length_a   1.000
_cell.length_b   1.000
_cell.length_c   1.000
_cell.angle_alpha   90.00
_cell.angle_beta   90.00
_cell.angle_gamma   90.00
#
_symmetry.space_group_name_H-M   'P 1'
#
loop_
_entity.id
_entity.type
_entity.pdbx_description
1 polymer ?
#
loop_
_entity_poly.entity_id
_entity_poly.type
_entity_poly.pdbx_seq_one_letter_code
_entity_poly.pdbx_strand_id
1 'polypeptide(L)'
;MSSFEELGLRRELLDTLLALGYEAPTPIQERTIPRLLAGRDLIGQAQTGTGKTAAFALPILEKVDPKLRDTQALVLTPTRELAMQVAEAIHTYSQKLGHVSVLPVYGGAPIVPQLKRLERGAVIVVGTPGRIIDHLDRGSLDLSKLRVVVLDEADEMLKMGFIDDVEKILSASPGERQTALFSATMPDEVLRIAKRHLRNPERVEIEHKAIHAPAIEQRFLNVSEGQKLEVLTKILELEPAEAVLIFRRTKTGSAELAEKLEARGFAAVAMHGDMTQPLRESVIRRLRAGQVDIVVATDVAARGLDVEQIEHVINYDIPYDVEAYVHRIGRTGRAGRSGVATLFITPRERKMMREIERYTGTPIKPMKMPTRADLAAKRVQIFKENIRKTIQEGDLDLYLELVEQLAEEGPFDIAEVAAAAARIANGSRTLAVAAEPPAAAPPPPIESDKTITMMMSVGKREGIRPADIVGSIANEANIPGRDIGPIEIRDEVTYVGIPERYVEIVTEKVGKKRFRGRALNLRVAGKVPPERRDTGDKFKPRGEFKPRGEFKPREKYKPREKYAPRGAKPRNDFTPRHSKKRGA
;
A
#
# COMPACT_ATOMS: atom_id res chain seq x y z
N MET A 1 -16.61 9.30 -31.67
CA MET A 1 -16.42 9.52 -30.22
C MET A 1 -17.76 9.99 -29.72
N SER A 2 -18.29 9.39 -28.65
CA SER A 2 -19.54 9.85 -28.07
C SER A 2 -19.31 11.19 -27.37
N SER A 3 -20.25 12.11 -27.51
CA SER A 3 -20.27 13.39 -26.79
C SER A 3 -21.17 13.28 -25.56
N PHE A 4 -20.94 14.11 -24.53
CA PHE A 4 -21.87 14.21 -23.41
C PHE A 4 -23.29 14.62 -23.85
N GLU A 5 -23.39 15.37 -24.95
CA GLU A 5 -24.67 15.80 -25.53
C GLU A 5 -25.52 14.61 -26.01
N GLU A 6 -24.88 13.51 -26.42
CA GLU A 6 -25.57 12.30 -26.89
C GLU A 6 -26.10 11.43 -25.74
N LEU A 7 -25.76 11.74 -24.49
CA LEU A 7 -26.15 10.95 -23.32
C LEU A 7 -27.54 11.29 -22.78
N GLY A 8 -28.23 12.28 -23.35
CA GLY A 8 -29.60 12.65 -22.98
C GLY A 8 -29.71 13.45 -21.68
N LEU A 9 -28.68 14.22 -21.33
CA LEU A 9 -28.69 15.12 -20.16
C LEU A 9 -29.31 16.47 -20.51
N ARG A 10 -29.96 17.12 -19.55
CA ARG A 10 -30.45 18.49 -19.72
C ARG A 10 -29.32 19.49 -19.98
N ARG A 11 -29.65 20.58 -20.68
CA ARG A 11 -28.69 21.58 -21.14
C ARG A 11 -27.89 22.23 -20.00
N GLU A 12 -28.51 22.47 -18.85
CA GLU A 12 -27.83 23.08 -17.71
C GLU A 12 -26.72 22.18 -17.13
N LEU A 13 -26.90 20.85 -17.18
CA LEU A 13 -25.86 19.89 -16.78
C LEU A 13 -24.73 19.88 -17.81
N LEU A 14 -25.05 19.86 -19.11
CA LEU A 14 -24.06 19.92 -20.18
C LEU A 14 -23.22 21.21 -20.11
N ASP A 15 -23.87 22.36 -19.90
CA ASP A 15 -23.20 23.65 -19.74
C ASP A 15 -22.32 23.72 -18.47
N THR A 16 -22.63 22.91 -17.45
CA THR A 16 -21.81 22.78 -16.24
C THR A 16 -20.59 21.90 -16.52
N LEU A 17 -20.79 20.76 -17.18
CA LEU A 17 -19.70 19.85 -17.58
C LEU A 17 -18.68 20.54 -18.49
N LEU A 18 -19.14 21.31 -19.49
CA LEU A 18 -18.29 22.12 -20.35
C LEU A 18 -17.45 23.13 -19.56
N ALA A 19 -18.06 23.83 -18.60
CA ALA A 19 -17.36 24.79 -17.75
C ALA A 19 -16.31 24.14 -16.82
N LEU A 20 -16.53 22.88 -16.45
CA LEU A 20 -15.59 22.07 -15.65
C LEU A 20 -14.51 21.40 -16.50
N GLY A 21 -14.50 21.60 -17.83
CA GLY A 21 -13.51 21.03 -18.74
C GLY A 21 -13.75 19.56 -19.11
N TYR A 22 -14.98 19.07 -19.03
CA TYR A 22 -15.32 17.73 -19.52
C TYR A 22 -15.40 17.75 -21.05
N GLU A 23 -14.47 17.08 -21.71
CA GLU A 23 -14.42 16.98 -23.18
C GLU A 23 -15.27 15.82 -23.71
N ALA A 24 -15.04 14.60 -23.20
CA ALA A 24 -15.71 13.39 -23.64
C ALA A 24 -16.04 12.46 -22.44
N PRO A 25 -17.16 11.73 -22.49
CA PRO A 25 -17.52 10.79 -21.44
C PRO A 25 -16.55 9.61 -21.38
N THR A 26 -16.19 9.22 -20.17
CA THR A 26 -15.39 8.00 -19.96
C THR A 26 -16.20 6.75 -20.29
N PRO A 27 -15.58 5.58 -20.54
CA PRO A 27 -16.30 4.36 -20.87
C PRO A 27 -17.35 3.95 -19.83
N ILE A 28 -17.10 4.21 -18.54
CA ILE A 28 -18.12 3.96 -17.50
C ILE A 28 -19.28 4.96 -17.62
N GLN A 29 -19.02 6.24 -17.89
CA GLN A 29 -20.05 7.27 -18.04
C GLN A 29 -20.93 7.02 -19.26
N GLU A 30 -20.32 6.81 -20.43
CA GLU A 30 -20.99 6.51 -21.69
C GLU A 30 -21.93 5.31 -21.56
N ARG A 31 -21.46 4.25 -20.88
CA ARG A 31 -22.26 3.04 -20.71
C ARG A 31 -23.32 3.18 -19.62
N THR A 32 -23.03 3.81 -18.49
CA THR A 32 -23.96 3.79 -17.34
C THR A 32 -25.00 4.90 -17.36
N ILE A 33 -24.66 6.11 -17.84
CA ILE A 33 -25.56 7.27 -17.78
C ILE A 33 -26.89 6.99 -18.52
N PRO A 34 -26.91 6.56 -19.80
CA PRO A 34 -28.16 6.32 -20.51
C PRO A 34 -29.03 5.25 -19.85
N ARG A 35 -28.41 4.20 -19.28
CA ARG A 35 -29.09 3.10 -18.58
C ARG A 35 -29.75 3.59 -17.29
N LEU A 36 -29.04 4.43 -16.53
CA LEU A 36 -29.56 5.03 -15.32
C LEU A 36 -30.68 6.03 -15.60
N LEU A 37 -30.54 6.85 -16.65
CA LEU A 37 -31.61 7.75 -17.11
C LEU A 37 -32.88 6.99 -17.51
N ALA A 38 -32.74 5.84 -18.16
CA ALA A 38 -33.85 4.94 -18.51
C ALA A 38 -34.54 4.26 -17.30
N GLY A 39 -34.11 4.54 -16.06
CA GLY A 39 -34.76 4.01 -14.85
C GLY A 39 -34.35 2.60 -14.45
N ARG A 40 -33.34 2.01 -15.11
CA ARG A 40 -32.90 0.64 -14.83
C ARG A 40 -31.96 0.58 -13.65
N ASP A 41 -32.05 -0.48 -12.86
CA ASP A 41 -31.03 -0.79 -11.87
C ASP A 41 -29.72 -1.17 -12.57
N LEU A 42 -28.60 -0.93 -11.90
CA LEU A 42 -27.29 -1.06 -12.52
C LEU A 42 -26.25 -1.63 -11.57
N ILE A 43 -25.40 -2.51 -12.08
CA ILE A 43 -24.12 -2.91 -11.47
C ILE A 43 -23.01 -2.37 -12.36
N GLY A 44 -22.30 -1.35 -11.89
CA GLY A 44 -21.13 -0.77 -12.54
C GLY A 44 -19.85 -1.30 -11.91
N GLN A 45 -19.18 -2.24 -12.58
CA GLN A 45 -17.89 -2.76 -12.15
C GLN A 45 -16.77 -1.97 -12.81
N ALA A 46 -16.15 -1.09 -12.03
CA ALA A 46 -15.04 -0.24 -12.48
C ALA A 46 -14.18 0.26 -11.32
N GLN A 47 -12.91 0.51 -11.63
CA GLN A 47 -11.93 1.02 -10.70
C GLN A 47 -12.24 2.44 -10.23
N THR A 48 -11.61 2.85 -9.12
CA THR A 48 -11.54 4.25 -8.71
C THR A 48 -10.86 5.10 -9.80
N GLY A 49 -11.23 6.38 -9.90
CA GLY A 49 -10.67 7.29 -10.91
C GLY A 49 -11.20 7.11 -12.34
N THR A 50 -12.08 6.15 -12.61
CA THR A 50 -12.69 5.96 -13.95
C THR A 50 -13.83 6.94 -14.27
N GLY A 51 -14.18 7.82 -13.34
CA GLY A 51 -15.29 8.77 -13.49
C GLY A 51 -16.65 8.27 -12.99
N LYS A 52 -16.67 7.24 -12.10
CA LYS A 52 -17.88 6.66 -11.48
C LYS A 52 -18.78 7.71 -10.83
N THR A 53 -18.19 8.71 -10.15
CA THR A 53 -18.96 9.74 -9.47
C THR A 53 -19.86 10.52 -10.42
N ALA A 54 -19.35 11.01 -11.56
CA ALA A 54 -20.19 11.68 -12.55
C ALA A 54 -21.20 10.71 -13.20
N ALA A 55 -20.80 9.45 -13.40
CA ALA A 55 -21.65 8.42 -13.99
C ALA A 55 -22.96 8.18 -13.21
N PHE A 56 -22.96 8.28 -11.89
CA PHE A 56 -24.19 8.20 -11.09
C PHE A 56 -24.75 9.57 -10.66
N ALA A 57 -23.90 10.58 -10.48
CA ALA A 57 -24.34 11.90 -10.03
C ALA A 57 -25.22 12.61 -11.07
N LEU A 58 -24.84 12.55 -12.35
CA LEU A 58 -25.58 13.22 -13.41
C LEU A 58 -27.00 12.64 -13.57
N PRO A 59 -27.21 11.30 -13.61
CA PRO A 59 -28.56 10.72 -13.58
C PRO A 59 -29.35 11.03 -12.31
N ILE A 60 -28.71 11.13 -11.14
CA ILE A 60 -29.40 11.57 -9.91
C ILE A 60 -29.96 12.98 -10.10
N LEU A 61 -29.12 13.91 -10.55
CA LEU A 61 -29.48 15.31 -10.75
C LEU A 61 -30.57 15.52 -11.80
N GLU A 62 -30.66 14.63 -12.79
CA GLU A 62 -31.74 14.62 -13.77
C GLU A 62 -33.09 14.19 -13.16
N LYS A 63 -33.08 13.34 -12.13
CA LYS A 63 -34.28 12.71 -11.55
C LYS A 63 -34.86 13.41 -10.34
N VAL A 64 -34.03 14.10 -9.57
CA VAL A 64 -34.48 14.77 -8.34
C VAL A 64 -35.22 16.07 -8.67
N ASP A 65 -36.28 16.35 -7.94
CA ASP A 65 -36.95 17.65 -7.99
C ASP A 65 -36.36 18.58 -6.91
N PRO A 66 -35.63 19.65 -7.28
CA PRO A 66 -35.03 20.58 -6.30
C PRO A 66 -36.05 21.38 -5.50
N LYS A 67 -37.33 21.42 -5.91
CA LYS A 67 -38.39 22.16 -5.21
C LYS A 67 -38.89 21.43 -3.97
N LEU A 68 -38.69 20.11 -3.91
CA LEU A 68 -39.08 19.30 -2.76
C LEU A 68 -37.99 19.35 -1.68
N ARG A 69 -38.38 19.15 -0.42
CA ARG A 69 -37.46 19.13 0.72
C ARG A 69 -37.09 17.71 1.18
N ASP A 70 -37.87 16.72 0.76
CA ASP A 70 -37.69 15.32 1.10
C ASP A 70 -36.43 14.73 0.44
N THR A 71 -35.80 13.77 1.13
CA THR A 71 -34.68 13.03 0.57
C THR A 71 -35.15 12.10 -0.54
N GLN A 72 -34.72 12.43 -1.77
CA GLN A 72 -35.08 11.72 -3.00
C GLN A 72 -33.93 10.83 -3.51
N ALA A 73 -32.68 11.13 -3.13
CA ALA A 73 -31.53 10.31 -3.48
C ALA A 73 -30.59 10.09 -2.28
N LEU A 74 -30.07 8.87 -2.16
CA LEU A 74 -29.14 8.45 -1.13
C LEU A 74 -27.93 7.81 -1.79
N VAL A 75 -26.74 8.30 -1.49
CA VAL A 75 -25.47 7.70 -1.90
C VAL A 75 -24.74 7.19 -0.66
N LEU A 76 -24.58 5.87 -0.56
CA LEU A 76 -23.81 5.23 0.50
C LEU A 76 -22.35 5.09 0.05
N THR A 77 -21.44 5.47 0.95
CA THR A 77 -19.99 5.47 0.73
C THR A 77 -19.28 4.88 1.95
N PRO A 78 -18.13 4.18 1.80
CA PRO A 78 -17.42 3.55 2.91
C PRO A 78 -16.79 4.54 3.89
N THR A 79 -16.40 5.74 3.44
CA THR A 79 -15.58 6.66 4.24
C THR A 79 -16.17 8.07 4.28
N ARG A 80 -15.82 8.82 5.34
CA ARG A 80 -16.19 10.23 5.50
C ARG A 80 -15.66 11.06 4.33
N GLU A 81 -14.41 10.83 3.95
CA GLU A 81 -13.72 11.57 2.91
C GLU A 81 -14.43 11.38 1.58
N LEU A 82 -14.78 10.14 1.22
CA LEU A 82 -15.53 9.88 -0.01
C LEU A 82 -16.92 10.51 0.05
N ALA A 83 -17.62 10.44 1.19
CA ALA A 83 -18.92 11.09 1.35
C ALA A 83 -18.84 12.61 1.08
N MET A 84 -17.80 13.28 1.59
CA MET A 84 -17.57 14.70 1.34
C MET A 84 -17.26 14.97 -0.14
N GLN A 85 -16.36 14.19 -0.75
CA GLN A 85 -15.97 14.35 -2.16
C GLN A 85 -17.16 14.16 -3.11
N VAL A 86 -17.97 13.12 -2.87
CA VAL A 86 -19.15 12.84 -3.69
C VAL A 86 -20.20 13.94 -3.50
N ALA A 87 -20.43 14.40 -2.27
CA ALA A 87 -21.35 15.52 -2.03
C ALA A 87 -20.90 16.81 -2.70
N GLU A 88 -19.60 17.13 -2.64
CA GLU A 88 -19.00 18.28 -3.32
C GLU A 88 -19.13 18.15 -4.84
N ALA A 89 -18.82 17.00 -5.41
CA ALA A 89 -18.98 16.76 -6.85
C ALA A 89 -20.44 16.96 -7.30
N ILE A 90 -21.42 16.39 -6.57
CA ILE A 90 -22.84 16.57 -6.87
C ILE A 90 -23.24 18.04 -6.75
N HIS A 91 -22.75 18.76 -5.74
CA HIS A 91 -22.99 20.19 -5.59
C HIS A 91 -22.39 21.03 -6.73
N THR A 92 -21.20 20.65 -7.22
CA THR A 92 -20.56 21.31 -8.36
C THR A 92 -21.33 21.06 -9.66
N TYR A 93 -21.81 19.83 -9.89
CA TYR A 93 -22.64 19.54 -11.07
C TYR A 93 -24.01 20.21 -11.01
N SER A 94 -24.53 20.54 -9.82
CA SER A 94 -25.87 21.11 -9.66
C SER A 94 -25.95 22.63 -9.78
N GLN A 95 -24.81 23.34 -9.95
CA GLN A 95 -24.74 24.82 -9.89
C GLN A 95 -25.72 25.53 -10.83
N LYS A 96 -25.93 25.00 -12.05
CA LYS A 96 -26.84 25.58 -13.04
C LYS A 96 -28.29 25.06 -12.95
N LEU A 97 -28.58 24.15 -12.01
CA LEU A 97 -29.91 23.52 -11.86
C LEU A 97 -30.84 24.24 -10.90
N GLY A 98 -30.40 25.35 -10.30
CA GLY A 98 -31.03 25.98 -9.15
C GLY A 98 -30.56 25.38 -7.83
N HIS A 99 -31.23 25.70 -6.73
CA HIS A 99 -30.78 25.27 -5.40
C HIS A 99 -31.10 23.79 -5.13
N VAL A 100 -30.15 22.89 -5.43
CA VAL A 100 -30.22 21.48 -5.03
C VAL A 100 -29.55 21.31 -3.66
N SER A 101 -30.31 20.94 -2.63
CA SER A 101 -29.76 20.68 -1.29
C SER A 101 -29.07 19.31 -1.23
N VAL A 102 -27.74 19.33 -1.11
CA VAL A 102 -26.89 18.16 -0.94
C VAL A 102 -26.29 18.18 0.47
N LEU A 103 -26.42 17.08 1.21
CA LEU A 103 -25.92 16.97 2.58
C LEU A 103 -25.02 15.73 2.75
N PRO A 104 -23.72 15.91 3.07
CA PRO A 104 -22.89 14.81 3.52
C PRO A 104 -23.19 14.46 4.99
N VAL A 105 -23.36 13.16 5.27
CA VAL A 105 -23.76 12.60 6.57
C VAL A 105 -22.78 11.49 6.99
N TYR A 106 -21.96 11.74 8.01
CA TYR A 106 -20.88 10.82 8.39
C TYR A 106 -20.51 10.83 9.87
N GLY A 107 -19.83 9.77 10.31
CA GLY A 107 -19.28 9.60 11.66
C GLY A 107 -18.06 10.49 11.94
N GLY A 108 -17.70 10.67 13.21
CA GLY A 108 -16.52 11.46 13.60
C GLY A 108 -16.69 12.98 13.55
N ALA A 109 -17.82 13.50 13.04
CA ALA A 109 -18.25 14.87 13.22
C ALA A 109 -19.45 14.94 14.19
N PRO A 110 -19.66 16.08 14.89
CA PRO A 110 -20.84 16.29 15.72
C PRO A 110 -22.14 16.05 14.92
N ILE A 111 -23.12 15.40 15.55
CA ILE A 111 -24.40 15.07 14.90
C ILE A 111 -25.35 16.28 14.83
N VAL A 112 -25.27 17.20 15.79
CA VAL A 112 -26.20 18.35 15.91
C VAL A 112 -26.25 19.23 14.65
N PRO A 113 -25.13 19.59 14.01
CA PRO A 113 -25.17 20.30 12.73
C PRO A 113 -25.86 19.51 11.62
N GLN A 114 -25.69 18.18 11.58
CA GLN A 114 -26.32 17.30 10.59
C GLN A 114 -27.85 17.25 10.81
N LEU A 115 -28.29 17.14 12.07
CA LEU A 115 -29.72 17.23 12.44
C LEU A 115 -30.35 18.53 11.94
N LYS A 116 -29.73 19.68 12.28
CA LYS A 116 -30.23 21.01 11.85
C LYS A 116 -30.29 21.16 10.34
N ARG A 117 -29.38 20.52 9.60
CA ARG A 117 -29.39 20.56 8.13
C ARG A 117 -30.46 19.63 7.53
N LEU A 118 -30.67 18.45 8.10
CA LEU A 118 -31.76 17.54 7.70
C LEU A 118 -33.13 18.16 7.97
N GLU A 119 -33.32 18.85 9.11
CA GLU A 119 -34.55 19.61 9.42
C GLU A 119 -34.85 20.70 8.38
N ARG A 120 -33.81 21.29 7.77
CA ARG A 120 -33.96 22.27 6.69
C ARG A 120 -34.33 21.61 5.35
N GLY A 121 -34.17 20.31 5.22
CA GLY A 121 -34.45 19.54 4.00
C GLY A 121 -33.17 19.26 3.21
N ALA A 122 -32.97 18.00 2.86
CA ALA A 122 -31.86 17.52 2.06
C ALA A 122 -32.39 16.61 0.96
N VAL A 123 -32.37 17.10 -0.28
CA VAL A 123 -32.86 16.37 -1.46
C VAL A 123 -31.96 15.19 -1.77
N ILE A 124 -30.65 15.40 -1.63
CA ILE A 124 -29.62 14.38 -1.82
C ILE A 124 -28.83 14.23 -0.53
N VAL A 125 -28.77 13.02 -0.01
CA VAL A 125 -27.94 12.65 1.13
C VAL A 125 -26.80 11.76 0.66
N VAL A 126 -25.58 12.08 1.04
CA VAL A 126 -24.39 11.26 0.78
C VAL A 126 -23.79 10.87 2.12
N GLY A 127 -23.63 9.58 2.43
CA GLY A 127 -23.19 9.25 3.77
C GLY A 127 -22.61 7.87 4.00
N THR A 128 -22.03 7.72 5.20
CA THR A 128 -21.47 6.46 5.68
C THR A 128 -22.56 5.62 6.36
N PRO A 129 -22.63 4.29 6.15
CA PRO A 129 -23.72 3.45 6.63
C PRO A 129 -24.07 3.64 8.11
N GLY A 130 -23.08 3.54 9.01
CA GLY A 130 -23.34 3.68 10.46
C GLY A 130 -23.96 5.02 10.87
N ARG A 131 -23.57 6.15 10.25
CA ARG A 131 -24.18 7.45 10.56
C ARG A 131 -25.57 7.60 9.96
N ILE A 132 -25.80 7.04 8.78
CA ILE A 132 -27.14 7.02 8.17
C ILE A 132 -28.11 6.28 9.10
N ILE A 133 -27.72 5.12 9.62
CA ILE A 133 -28.53 4.37 10.58
C ILE A 133 -28.82 5.18 11.83
N ASP A 134 -27.83 5.87 12.41
CA ASP A 134 -28.03 6.74 13.58
C ASP A 134 -29.08 7.83 13.29
N HIS A 135 -29.11 8.40 12.08
CA HIS A 135 -30.14 9.36 11.70
C HIS A 135 -31.52 8.75 11.47
N LEU A 136 -31.59 7.53 10.92
CA LEU A 136 -32.83 6.78 10.74
C LEU A 136 -33.45 6.37 12.08
N ASP A 137 -32.64 5.81 12.98
CA ASP A 137 -33.08 5.36 14.31
C ASP A 137 -33.58 6.54 15.16
N ARG A 138 -33.08 7.77 14.91
CA ARG A 138 -33.56 9.01 15.54
C ARG A 138 -34.78 9.64 14.86
N GLY A 139 -35.21 9.14 13.70
CA GLY A 139 -36.27 9.74 12.90
C GLY A 139 -35.92 11.09 12.26
N SER A 140 -34.63 11.44 12.24
CA SER A 140 -34.15 12.72 11.68
C SER A 140 -33.89 12.66 10.17
N LEU A 141 -33.81 11.46 9.60
CA LEU A 141 -33.77 11.21 8.17
C LEU A 141 -34.95 10.30 7.83
N ASP A 142 -35.77 10.72 6.88
CA ASP A 142 -36.85 9.90 6.32
C ASP A 142 -36.50 9.48 4.89
N LEU A 143 -36.56 8.17 4.63
CA LEU A 143 -36.29 7.59 3.31
C LEU A 143 -37.58 7.25 2.55
N SER A 144 -38.77 7.55 3.09
CA SER A 144 -40.05 7.18 2.49
C SER A 144 -40.27 7.72 1.06
N LYS A 145 -39.60 8.82 0.69
CA LYS A 145 -39.66 9.46 -0.63
C LYS A 145 -38.44 9.18 -1.52
N LEU A 146 -37.59 8.23 -1.12
CA LEU A 146 -36.37 7.90 -1.80
C LEU A 146 -36.64 7.24 -3.15
N ARG A 147 -36.16 7.85 -4.23
CA ARG A 147 -36.30 7.39 -5.62
C ARG A 147 -35.06 6.66 -6.12
N VAL A 148 -33.88 7.07 -5.64
CA VAL A 148 -32.59 6.54 -6.11
C VAL A 148 -31.71 6.20 -4.91
N VAL A 149 -31.12 5.01 -4.93
CA VAL A 149 -30.03 4.61 -4.02
C VAL A 149 -28.81 4.23 -4.81
N VAL A 150 -27.66 4.73 -4.40
CA VAL A 150 -26.35 4.34 -4.93
C VAL A 150 -25.50 3.74 -3.83
N LEU A 151 -24.90 2.59 -4.10
CA LEU A 151 -23.82 2.02 -3.30
C LEU A 151 -22.51 2.28 -4.04
N ASP A 152 -21.67 3.18 -3.53
CA ASP A 152 -20.35 3.44 -4.11
C ASP A 152 -19.25 2.75 -3.28
N GLU A 153 -18.29 2.14 -3.97
CA GLU A 153 -17.26 1.28 -3.39
C GLU A 153 -17.83 0.20 -2.46
N ALA A 154 -18.78 -0.58 -2.99
CA ALA A 154 -19.51 -1.61 -2.23
C ALA A 154 -18.60 -2.70 -1.64
N ASP A 155 -17.51 -3.05 -2.32
CA ASP A 155 -16.46 -3.95 -1.84
C ASP A 155 -15.64 -3.36 -0.68
N GLU A 156 -15.38 -2.05 -0.67
CA GLU A 156 -14.76 -1.40 0.49
C GLU A 156 -15.70 -1.39 1.71
N MET A 157 -17.00 -1.15 1.49
CA MET A 157 -18.00 -1.27 2.57
C MET A 157 -18.02 -2.68 3.19
N LEU A 158 -17.80 -3.72 2.38
CA LEU A 158 -17.61 -5.10 2.87
C LEU A 158 -16.35 -5.21 3.73
N LYS A 159 -15.20 -4.76 3.23
CA LYS A 159 -13.92 -4.84 3.95
C LYS A 159 -13.97 -4.14 5.31
N MET A 160 -14.78 -3.08 5.42
CA MET A 160 -14.99 -2.32 6.65
C MET A 160 -16.06 -2.91 7.58
N GLY A 161 -16.75 -3.99 7.18
CA GLY A 161 -17.76 -4.65 7.98
C GLY A 161 -19.13 -3.96 7.99
N PHE A 162 -19.43 -3.10 7.01
CA PHE A 162 -20.69 -2.36 6.95
C PHE A 162 -21.84 -3.09 6.20
N ILE A 163 -21.68 -4.38 5.89
CA ILE A 163 -22.69 -5.11 5.10
C ILE A 163 -24.06 -5.14 5.76
N ASP A 164 -24.11 -5.48 7.05
CA ASP A 164 -25.36 -5.56 7.79
C ASP A 164 -26.02 -4.17 7.88
N ASP A 165 -25.19 -3.12 8.03
CA ASP A 165 -25.65 -1.73 8.05
C ASP A 165 -26.27 -1.33 6.70
N VAL A 166 -25.58 -1.64 5.60
CA VAL A 166 -26.09 -1.40 4.24
C VAL A 166 -27.40 -2.13 4.00
N GLU A 167 -27.50 -3.40 4.42
CA GLU A 167 -28.72 -4.20 4.31
C GLU A 167 -29.88 -3.61 5.13
N LYS A 168 -29.61 -3.12 6.34
CA LYS A 168 -30.60 -2.41 7.18
C LYS A 168 -31.13 -1.16 6.46
N ILE A 169 -30.24 -0.34 5.90
CA ILE A 169 -30.62 0.90 5.19
C ILE A 169 -31.45 0.59 3.94
N LEU A 170 -31.01 -0.38 3.13
CA LEU A 170 -31.70 -0.77 1.90
C LEU A 170 -33.08 -1.40 2.17
N SER A 171 -33.24 -2.03 3.33
CA SER A 171 -34.52 -2.61 3.79
C SER A 171 -35.47 -1.56 4.36
N ALA A 172 -34.94 -0.48 4.96
CA ALA A 172 -35.73 0.67 5.40
C ALA A 172 -36.16 1.58 4.24
N SER A 173 -35.54 1.43 3.07
CA SER A 173 -35.86 2.21 1.87
C SER A 173 -37.07 1.65 1.10
N PRO A 174 -37.86 2.49 0.39
CA PRO A 174 -39.02 2.06 -0.39
C PRO A 174 -38.69 0.95 -1.39
N GLY A 175 -39.59 -0.02 -1.54
CA GLY A 175 -39.39 -1.13 -2.48
C GLY A 175 -39.29 -0.64 -3.93
N GLU A 176 -40.13 0.33 -4.31
CA GLU A 176 -40.11 0.96 -5.64
C GLU A 176 -39.11 2.12 -5.66
N ARG A 177 -37.87 1.80 -6.00
CA ARG A 177 -36.77 2.74 -6.20
C ARG A 177 -35.81 2.19 -7.25
N GLN A 178 -35.02 3.07 -7.87
CA GLN A 178 -33.87 2.67 -8.65
C GLN A 178 -32.66 2.44 -7.72
N THR A 179 -31.94 1.34 -7.90
CA THR A 179 -30.70 1.06 -7.19
C THR A 179 -29.54 0.87 -8.14
N ALA A 180 -28.45 1.60 -7.92
CA ALA A 180 -27.18 1.43 -8.62
C ALA A 180 -26.08 0.99 -7.65
N LEU A 181 -25.29 0.00 -8.04
CA LEU A 181 -24.17 -0.51 -7.28
C LEU A 181 -22.89 -0.31 -8.09
N PHE A 182 -21.94 0.41 -7.52
CA PHE A 182 -20.61 0.62 -8.09
C PHE A 182 -19.56 -0.03 -7.20
N SER A 183 -18.71 -0.85 -7.80
CA SER A 183 -17.70 -1.63 -7.08
C SER A 183 -16.50 -1.92 -7.97
N ALA A 184 -15.29 -2.03 -7.42
CA ALA A 184 -14.14 -2.48 -8.20
C ALA A 184 -14.17 -4.01 -8.37
N THR A 185 -14.59 -4.71 -7.32
CA THR A 185 -14.70 -6.17 -7.23
C THR A 185 -16.10 -6.59 -6.84
N MET A 186 -16.47 -7.85 -7.14
CA MET A 186 -17.80 -8.41 -6.84
C MET A 186 -17.69 -9.69 -6.00
N PRO A 187 -17.27 -9.60 -4.72
CA PRO A 187 -17.27 -10.74 -3.82
C PRO A 187 -18.70 -11.24 -3.54
N ASP A 188 -18.81 -12.47 -3.01
CA ASP A 188 -20.11 -13.14 -2.82
C ASP A 188 -21.09 -12.36 -1.93
N GLU A 189 -20.61 -11.63 -0.90
CA GLU A 189 -21.48 -10.75 -0.10
C GLU A 189 -22.04 -9.57 -0.91
N VAL A 190 -21.22 -8.91 -1.73
CA VAL A 190 -21.68 -7.80 -2.59
C VAL A 190 -22.65 -8.31 -3.65
N LEU A 191 -22.39 -9.48 -4.23
CA LEU A 191 -23.30 -10.16 -5.15
C LEU A 191 -24.64 -10.51 -4.50
N ARG A 192 -24.64 -10.85 -3.21
CA ARG A 192 -25.85 -11.15 -2.43
C ARG A 192 -26.70 -9.91 -2.22
N ILE A 193 -26.08 -8.79 -1.83
CA ILE A 193 -26.76 -7.48 -1.75
C ILE A 193 -27.36 -7.14 -3.11
N ALA A 194 -26.57 -7.28 -4.18
CA ALA A 194 -27.03 -6.99 -5.54
C ALA A 194 -28.27 -7.82 -5.90
N LYS A 195 -28.24 -9.14 -5.67
CA LYS A 195 -29.36 -10.04 -5.95
C LYS A 195 -30.62 -9.75 -5.12
N ARG A 196 -30.45 -9.30 -3.87
CA ARG A 196 -31.58 -9.06 -2.94
C ARG A 196 -32.25 -7.72 -3.18
N HIS A 197 -31.46 -6.68 -3.50
CA HIS A 197 -31.95 -5.30 -3.50
C HIS A 197 -32.06 -4.65 -4.88
N LEU A 198 -31.46 -5.23 -5.94
CA LEU A 198 -31.59 -4.71 -7.31
C LEU A 198 -32.60 -5.54 -8.11
N ARG A 199 -33.35 -4.87 -8.99
CA ARG A 199 -34.39 -5.44 -9.85
C ARG A 199 -33.90 -5.53 -11.29
N ASN A 200 -33.61 -6.75 -11.75
CA ASN A 200 -33.10 -7.05 -13.10
C ASN A 200 -31.97 -6.07 -13.55
N PRO A 201 -30.87 -5.95 -12.79
CA PRO A 201 -29.89 -4.91 -13.01
C PRO A 201 -29.10 -5.13 -14.30
N GLU A 202 -28.87 -4.05 -15.05
CA GLU A 202 -27.91 -4.05 -16.13
C GLU A 202 -26.48 -4.09 -15.59
N ARG A 203 -25.63 -4.90 -16.22
CA ARG A 203 -24.22 -5.02 -15.84
C ARG A 203 -23.35 -4.28 -16.82
N VAL A 204 -22.54 -3.37 -16.29
CA VAL A 204 -21.50 -2.66 -17.04
C VAL A 204 -20.17 -2.99 -16.40
N GLU A 205 -19.36 -3.75 -17.11
CA GLU A 205 -17.98 -4.04 -16.72
C GLU A 205 -17.04 -3.25 -17.63
N ILE A 206 -16.17 -2.47 -17.00
CA ILE A 206 -15.10 -1.76 -17.71
C ILE A 206 -13.83 -2.54 -17.50
N GLU A 207 -13.36 -3.17 -18.58
CA GLU A 207 -12.08 -3.87 -18.56
C GLU A 207 -10.96 -2.91 -18.14
N HIS A 208 -10.07 -3.44 -17.31
CA HIS A 208 -8.79 -2.83 -17.02
C HIS A 208 -8.04 -2.62 -18.33
N LYS A 209 -8.09 -1.39 -18.88
CA LYS A 209 -6.87 -0.87 -19.48
C LYS A 209 -5.94 -0.67 -18.30
N ALA A 210 -4.86 -1.45 -18.24
CA ALA A 210 -3.75 -1.17 -17.33
C ALA A 210 -3.59 0.35 -17.31
N ILE A 211 -3.68 0.95 -16.12
CA ILE A 211 -3.30 2.35 -15.96
C ILE A 211 -1.80 2.32 -16.27
N HIS A 212 -1.47 2.44 -17.55
CA HIS A 212 -0.19 2.92 -17.95
C HIS A 212 -0.11 4.25 -17.21
N ALA A 213 0.71 4.30 -16.18
CA ALA A 213 1.23 5.53 -15.65
C ALA A 213 2.53 5.79 -16.41
N PRO A 214 2.51 6.10 -17.73
CA PRO A 214 3.74 6.27 -18.50
C PRO A 214 4.58 7.44 -17.95
N ALA A 215 3.96 8.34 -17.18
CA ALA A 215 4.61 9.48 -16.55
C ALA A 215 5.30 9.15 -15.20
N ILE A 216 5.11 7.96 -14.62
CA ILE A 216 5.72 7.61 -13.32
C ILE A 216 6.81 6.57 -13.51
N GLU A 217 8.05 6.96 -13.24
CA GLU A 217 9.17 6.01 -13.13
C GLU A 217 9.00 5.18 -11.85
N GLN A 218 8.74 3.90 -12.02
CA GLN A 218 8.57 2.97 -10.90
C GLN A 218 9.84 2.14 -10.71
N ARG A 219 10.38 2.20 -9.50
CA ARG A 219 11.58 1.46 -9.11
C ARG A 219 11.45 0.80 -7.74
N PHE A 220 12.17 -0.30 -7.53
CA PHE A 220 12.20 -1.00 -6.24
C PHE A 220 13.62 -1.23 -5.74
N LEU A 221 13.76 -1.37 -4.43
CA LEU A 221 15.01 -1.68 -3.77
C LEU A 221 14.79 -2.76 -2.71
N ASN A 222 15.66 -3.78 -2.71
CA ASN A 222 15.67 -4.78 -1.65
C ASN A 222 16.36 -4.20 -0.42
N VAL A 223 15.61 -4.02 0.66
CA VAL A 223 16.13 -3.41 1.90
C VAL A 223 15.61 -4.19 3.11
N SER A 224 16.49 -4.45 4.08
CA SER A 224 16.07 -5.00 5.38
C SER A 224 15.52 -3.88 6.28
N GLU A 225 14.62 -4.21 7.22
CA GLU A 225 13.96 -3.18 8.05
C GLU A 225 14.96 -2.27 8.79
N GLY A 226 16.05 -2.84 9.32
CA GLY A 226 17.10 -2.10 10.01
C GLY A 226 17.90 -1.14 9.11
N GLN A 227 17.91 -1.37 7.80
CA GLN A 227 18.64 -0.55 6.83
C GLN A 227 17.77 0.53 6.18
N LYS A 228 16.44 0.41 6.22
CA LYS A 228 15.52 1.30 5.49
C LYS A 228 15.75 2.78 5.77
N LEU A 229 16.02 3.16 7.02
CA LEU A 229 16.27 4.55 7.39
C LEU A 229 17.56 5.09 6.76
N GLU A 230 18.66 4.33 6.85
CA GLU A 230 19.93 4.72 6.25
C GLU A 230 19.77 4.85 4.73
N VAL A 231 19.16 3.86 4.09
CA VAL A 231 18.93 3.85 2.64
C VAL A 231 18.04 5.02 2.21
N LEU A 232 16.95 5.28 2.93
CA LEU A 232 16.08 6.43 2.68
C LEU A 232 16.88 7.73 2.68
N THR A 233 17.69 7.96 3.70
CA THR A 233 18.47 9.21 3.81
C THR A 233 19.47 9.37 2.68
N LYS A 234 20.08 8.28 2.21
CA LYS A 234 20.97 8.31 1.03
C LYS A 234 20.21 8.66 -0.25
N ILE A 235 19.00 8.11 -0.42
CA ILE A 235 18.15 8.42 -1.59
C ILE A 235 17.77 9.90 -1.59
N LEU A 236 17.28 10.42 -0.46
CA LEU A 236 16.88 11.82 -0.32
C LEU A 236 18.04 12.80 -0.57
N GLU A 237 19.27 12.40 -0.23
CA GLU A 237 20.46 13.22 -0.46
C GLU A 237 20.96 13.14 -1.92
N LEU A 238 20.91 11.96 -2.54
CA LEU A 238 21.37 11.77 -3.91
C LEU A 238 20.40 12.38 -4.93
N GLU A 239 19.11 12.31 -4.63
CA GLU A 239 18.00 12.76 -5.46
C GLU A 239 17.15 13.77 -4.67
N PRO A 240 17.63 15.02 -4.52
CA PRO A 240 16.85 16.06 -3.87
C PRO A 240 15.58 16.35 -4.69
N ALA A 241 14.48 16.51 -3.98
CA ALA A 241 13.17 16.78 -4.54
C ALA A 241 12.45 17.81 -3.66
N GLU A 242 11.67 18.69 -4.27
CA GLU A 242 10.98 19.78 -3.56
C GLU A 242 9.83 19.27 -2.68
N ALA A 243 9.20 18.16 -3.09
CA ALA A 243 8.15 17.53 -2.31
C ALA A 243 8.19 16.01 -2.43
N VAL A 244 8.40 15.37 -1.28
CA VAL A 244 8.49 13.93 -1.11
C VAL A 244 7.37 13.43 -0.20
N LEU A 245 6.66 12.40 -0.66
CA LEU A 245 5.65 11.71 0.14
C LEU A 245 6.12 10.29 0.47
N ILE A 246 6.28 10.01 1.77
CA ILE A 246 6.76 8.73 2.28
C ILE A 246 5.62 7.98 2.94
N PHE A 247 5.31 6.77 2.47
CA PHE A 247 4.26 5.93 3.04
C PHE A 247 4.81 4.95 4.08
N ARG A 248 4.26 5.04 5.29
CA ARG A 248 4.44 4.08 6.38
C ARG A 248 3.12 3.41 6.73
N ARG A 249 3.23 2.18 7.24
CA ARG A 249 2.07 1.35 7.58
C ARG A 249 1.33 1.84 8.83
N THR A 250 2.05 2.29 9.85
CA THR A 250 1.49 2.62 11.16
C THR A 250 1.59 4.10 11.47
N LYS A 251 0.67 4.61 12.30
CA LYS A 251 0.67 6.00 12.77
C LYS A 251 1.94 6.31 13.56
N THR A 252 2.25 5.46 14.55
CA THR A 252 3.48 5.54 15.36
C THR A 252 4.73 5.49 14.47
N GLY A 253 4.78 4.57 13.51
CA GLY A 253 5.92 4.45 12.60
C GLY A 253 6.05 5.62 11.62
N SER A 254 5.01 6.40 11.40
CA SER A 254 5.06 7.64 10.61
C SER A 254 5.67 8.77 11.44
N ALA A 255 5.22 8.94 12.69
CA ALA A 255 5.76 9.92 13.64
C ALA A 255 7.25 9.67 13.94
N GLU A 256 7.61 8.44 14.29
CA GLU A 256 9.00 8.07 14.57
C GLU A 256 9.93 8.30 13.37
N LEU A 257 9.46 8.04 12.15
CA LEU A 257 10.27 8.22 10.96
C LEU A 257 10.47 9.72 10.66
N ALA A 258 9.42 10.54 10.80
CA ALA A 258 9.54 11.99 10.65
C ALA A 258 10.55 12.57 11.66
N GLU A 259 10.45 12.22 12.94
CA GLU A 259 11.39 12.67 13.98
C GLU A 259 12.84 12.25 13.66
N LYS A 260 13.04 11.00 13.21
CA LYS A 260 14.36 10.50 12.80
C LYS A 260 14.93 11.24 11.58
N LEU A 261 14.07 11.73 10.68
CA LEU A 261 14.47 12.53 9.52
C LEU A 261 14.81 13.97 9.95
N GLU A 262 13.98 14.59 10.79
CA GLU A 262 14.25 15.92 11.37
C GLU A 262 15.58 15.94 12.13
N ALA A 263 15.85 14.93 12.97
CA ALA A 263 17.12 14.79 13.69
C ALA A 263 18.34 14.66 12.77
N ARG A 264 18.15 14.35 11.48
CA ARG A 264 19.20 14.26 10.45
C ARG A 264 19.27 15.50 9.55
N GLY A 265 18.46 16.52 9.85
CA GLY A 265 18.46 17.81 9.15
C GLY A 265 17.53 17.86 7.94
N PHE A 266 16.59 16.94 7.80
CA PHE A 266 15.55 16.99 6.77
C PHE A 266 14.33 17.76 7.29
N ALA A 267 13.72 18.60 6.46
CA ALA A 267 12.45 19.24 6.76
C ALA A 267 11.30 18.22 6.55
N ALA A 268 11.03 17.41 7.57
CA ALA A 268 10.08 16.31 7.51
C ALA A 268 8.95 16.44 8.54
N VAL A 269 7.72 16.08 8.18
CA VAL A 269 6.59 16.08 9.12
C VAL A 269 5.70 14.84 8.94
N ALA A 270 5.15 14.32 10.03
CA ALA A 270 4.23 13.20 9.97
C ALA A 270 2.80 13.64 9.66
N MET A 271 2.07 12.82 8.88
CA MET A 271 0.66 12.97 8.60
C MET A 271 -0.08 11.65 8.86
N HIS A 272 -0.86 11.54 9.94
CA HIS A 272 -1.54 10.29 10.31
C HIS A 272 -2.98 10.53 10.78
N GLY A 273 -3.74 9.43 10.94
CA GLY A 273 -5.19 9.49 11.21
C GLY A 273 -5.62 10.05 12.58
N ASP A 274 -4.69 10.35 13.49
CA ASP A 274 -5.03 10.99 14.78
C ASP A 274 -4.95 12.53 14.70
N MET A 275 -4.45 13.05 13.59
CA MET A 275 -4.36 14.49 13.39
C MET A 275 -5.73 15.06 13.09
N THR A 276 -6.02 16.21 13.71
CA THR A 276 -7.21 16.98 13.39
C THR A 276 -7.14 17.51 11.96
N GLN A 277 -8.30 17.72 11.35
CA GLN A 277 -8.40 18.24 9.98
C GLN A 277 -7.64 19.57 9.78
N PRO A 278 -7.72 20.57 10.69
CA PRO A 278 -6.95 21.81 10.55
C PRO A 278 -5.43 21.59 10.58
N LEU A 279 -4.96 20.62 11.36
CA LEU A 279 -3.53 20.30 11.43
C LEU A 279 -3.06 19.64 10.12
N ARG A 280 -3.88 18.78 9.52
CA ARG A 280 -3.61 18.18 8.20
C ARG A 280 -3.53 19.24 7.11
N GLU A 281 -4.48 20.17 7.08
CA GLU A 281 -4.48 21.30 6.15
C GLU A 281 -3.27 22.22 6.33
N SER A 282 -2.83 22.43 7.57
CA SER A 282 -1.60 23.18 7.86
C SER A 282 -0.37 22.50 7.28
N VAL A 283 -0.21 21.19 7.45
CA VAL A 283 0.90 20.42 6.86
C VAL A 283 0.89 20.54 5.34
N ILE A 284 -0.27 20.37 4.70
CA ILE A 284 -0.41 20.49 3.25
C ILE A 284 -0.01 21.89 2.76
N ARG A 285 -0.41 22.93 3.49
CA ARG A 285 -0.06 24.32 3.17
C ARG A 285 1.45 24.57 3.28
N ARG A 286 2.08 24.03 4.33
CA ARG A 286 3.54 24.14 4.54
C ARG A 286 4.32 23.42 3.44
N LEU A 287 3.87 22.25 3.02
CA LEU A 287 4.44 21.52 1.88
C LEU A 287 4.33 22.34 0.58
N ARG A 288 3.15 22.89 0.27
CA ARG A 288 2.95 23.75 -0.91
C ARG A 288 3.79 25.04 -0.88
N ALA A 289 4.09 25.55 0.31
CA ALA A 289 4.90 26.74 0.50
C ALA A 289 6.42 26.45 0.52
N GLY A 290 6.86 25.19 0.34
CA GLY A 290 8.29 24.82 0.43
C GLY A 290 8.87 24.98 1.84
N GLN A 291 8.04 25.01 2.89
CA GLN A 291 8.49 25.09 4.28
C GLN A 291 8.81 23.71 4.88
N VAL A 292 8.33 22.66 4.21
CA VAL A 292 8.57 21.26 4.53
C VAL A 292 8.71 20.54 3.21
N ASP A 293 9.76 19.74 3.06
CA ASP A 293 10.05 19.02 1.82
C ASP A 293 9.50 17.59 1.87
N ILE A 294 9.36 17.02 3.07
CA ILE A 294 9.02 15.61 3.26
C ILE A 294 7.78 15.46 4.14
N VAL A 295 6.79 14.72 3.65
CA VAL A 295 5.64 14.27 4.43
C VAL A 295 5.70 12.76 4.61
N VAL A 296 5.67 12.29 5.87
CA VAL A 296 5.57 10.86 6.19
C VAL A 296 4.14 10.52 6.57
N ALA A 297 3.43 9.74 5.74
CA ALA A 297 2.00 9.51 5.90
C ALA A 297 1.59 8.04 5.96
N THR A 298 0.43 7.79 6.58
CA THR A 298 -0.32 6.54 6.40
C THR A 298 -1.28 6.64 5.21
N ASP A 299 -1.76 5.50 4.70
CA ASP A 299 -2.72 5.46 3.58
C ASP A 299 -3.95 6.34 3.81
N VAL A 300 -4.56 6.23 5.00
CA VAL A 300 -5.74 7.02 5.40
C VAL A 300 -5.43 8.52 5.43
N ALA A 301 -4.20 8.88 5.81
CA ALA A 301 -3.81 10.27 5.94
C ALA A 301 -3.42 10.94 4.60
N ALA A 302 -3.03 10.15 3.60
CA ALA A 302 -2.72 10.67 2.27
C ALA A 302 -3.92 10.64 1.31
N ARG A 303 -5.05 10.02 1.69
CA ARG A 303 -6.30 10.07 0.91
C ARG A 303 -6.78 11.52 0.78
N GLY A 304 -7.20 11.89 -0.43
CA GLY A 304 -7.63 13.27 -0.73
C GLY A 304 -6.51 14.31 -0.72
N LEU A 305 -5.25 13.90 -0.59
CA LEU A 305 -4.12 14.83 -0.68
C LEU A 305 -4.01 15.35 -2.12
N ASP A 306 -4.38 16.61 -2.30
CA ASP A 306 -4.33 17.34 -3.57
C ASP A 306 -3.19 18.35 -3.56
N VAL A 307 -1.99 17.81 -3.74
CA VAL A 307 -0.76 18.57 -3.89
C VAL A 307 -0.21 18.22 -5.26
N GLU A 308 -0.31 19.16 -6.20
CA GLU A 308 0.17 18.96 -7.56
C GLU A 308 1.70 18.75 -7.64
N GLN A 309 2.43 19.12 -6.58
CA GLN A 309 3.88 19.28 -6.57
C GLN A 309 4.67 18.04 -6.10
N ILE A 310 4.05 16.90 -5.78
CA ILE A 310 4.82 15.74 -5.29
C ILE A 310 5.65 15.13 -6.43
N GLU A 311 6.97 15.23 -6.33
CA GLU A 311 7.94 14.72 -7.31
C GLU A 311 8.33 13.27 -7.03
N HIS A 312 8.39 12.91 -5.74
CA HIS A 312 8.84 11.59 -5.32
C HIS A 312 7.89 10.95 -4.30
N VAL A 313 7.39 9.77 -4.63
CA VAL A 313 6.66 8.91 -3.70
C VAL A 313 7.57 7.76 -3.26
N ILE A 314 7.77 7.61 -1.96
CA ILE A 314 8.55 6.51 -1.37
C ILE A 314 7.61 5.62 -0.57
N ASN A 315 7.41 4.39 -1.05
CA ASN A 315 6.77 3.33 -0.28
C ASN A 315 7.80 2.70 0.66
N TYR A 316 7.97 3.30 1.84
CA TYR A 316 8.88 2.80 2.87
C TYR A 316 8.44 1.41 3.37
N ASP A 317 7.12 1.22 3.47
CA ASP A 317 6.50 -0.09 3.67
C ASP A 317 5.69 -0.47 2.43
N ILE A 318 5.82 -1.72 1.98
CA ILE A 318 4.96 -2.25 0.92
C ILE A 318 3.48 -2.13 1.35
N PRO A 319 2.58 -1.66 0.47
CA PRO A 319 1.15 -1.63 0.74
C PRO A 319 0.59 -3.03 0.97
N TYR A 320 -0.58 -3.12 1.59
CA TYR A 320 -1.23 -4.40 1.89
C TYR A 320 -1.84 -5.08 0.66
N ASP A 321 -2.22 -4.27 -0.33
CA ASP A 321 -2.84 -4.71 -1.56
C ASP A 321 -2.40 -3.84 -2.74
N VAL A 322 -2.84 -4.23 -3.92
CA VAL A 322 -2.41 -3.60 -5.17
C VAL A 322 -3.12 -2.27 -5.42
N GLU A 323 -4.37 -2.11 -4.97
CA GLU A 323 -5.15 -0.88 -5.13
C GLU A 323 -4.52 0.26 -4.35
N ALA A 324 -4.11 -0.02 -3.10
CA ALA A 324 -3.35 0.89 -2.28
C ALA A 324 -2.05 1.33 -2.96
N TYR A 325 -1.32 0.43 -3.62
CA TYR A 325 -0.12 0.82 -4.38
C TYR A 325 -0.42 1.86 -5.45
N VAL A 326 -1.44 1.62 -6.28
CA VAL A 326 -1.86 2.54 -7.34
C VAL A 326 -2.26 3.90 -6.77
N HIS A 327 -3.01 3.92 -5.66
CA HIS A 327 -3.41 5.17 -4.99
C HIS A 327 -2.25 5.95 -4.39
N ARG A 328 -1.23 5.25 -3.89
CA ARG A 328 -0.01 5.85 -3.34
C ARG A 328 0.83 6.49 -4.43
N ILE A 329 1.13 5.77 -5.51
CA ILE A 329 1.96 6.31 -6.59
C ILE A 329 1.22 7.37 -7.40
N GLY A 330 -0.12 7.30 -7.49
CA GLY A 330 -0.94 8.36 -8.09
C GLY A 330 -0.95 9.70 -7.35
N ARG A 331 -0.11 9.86 -6.32
CA ARG A 331 0.19 11.15 -5.67
C ARG A 331 1.27 11.94 -6.41
N THR A 332 2.08 11.29 -7.24
CA THR A 332 3.05 11.94 -8.13
C THR A 332 2.62 11.81 -9.60
N GLY A 333 3.34 12.45 -10.52
CA GLY A 333 3.09 12.36 -11.96
C GLY A 333 1.77 12.98 -12.41
N ARG A 334 1.28 14.00 -11.70
CA ARG A 334 0.03 14.71 -12.00
C ARG A 334 0.24 15.86 -12.98
N ALA A 335 -0.84 16.28 -13.65
CA ALA A 335 -0.85 17.42 -14.59
C ALA A 335 0.24 17.37 -15.68
N GLY A 336 0.57 16.16 -16.16
CA GLY A 336 1.57 15.95 -17.22
C GLY A 336 3.04 16.01 -16.76
N ARG A 337 3.31 16.20 -15.46
CA ARG A 337 4.68 16.14 -14.92
C ARG A 337 5.17 14.71 -14.78
N SER A 338 6.48 14.50 -14.88
CA SER A 338 7.12 13.23 -14.52
C SER A 338 7.13 13.05 -13.00
N GLY A 339 6.97 11.82 -12.54
CA GLY A 339 7.07 11.47 -11.12
C GLY A 339 7.93 10.24 -10.90
N VAL A 340 8.52 10.11 -9.70
CA VAL A 340 9.29 8.92 -9.33
C VAL A 340 8.59 8.20 -8.17
N ALA A 341 8.44 6.88 -8.29
CA ALA A 341 7.90 6.02 -7.24
C ALA A 341 8.93 4.96 -6.84
N THR A 342 9.42 5.03 -5.61
CA THR A 342 10.39 4.05 -5.07
C THR A 342 9.73 3.13 -4.06
N LEU A 343 9.89 1.83 -4.25
CA LEU A 343 9.32 0.80 -3.39
C LEU A 343 10.41 0.04 -2.63
N PHE A 344 10.39 0.12 -1.30
CA PHE A 344 11.22 -0.75 -0.48
C PHE A 344 10.55 -2.09 -0.28
N ILE A 345 11.28 -3.16 -0.54
CA ILE A 345 10.83 -4.53 -0.32
C ILE A 345 11.84 -5.32 0.49
N THR A 346 11.34 -6.18 1.37
CA THR A 346 12.13 -7.27 1.95
C THR A 346 12.08 -8.51 1.05
N PRO A 347 12.99 -9.49 1.21
CA PRO A 347 12.95 -10.73 0.42
C PRO A 347 11.61 -11.49 0.50
N ARG A 348 10.88 -11.37 1.61
CA ARG A 348 9.57 -12.03 1.82
C ARG A 348 8.43 -11.33 1.07
N GLU A 349 8.58 -10.04 0.79
CA GLU A 349 7.56 -9.19 0.15
C GLU A 349 7.64 -9.23 -1.39
N ARG A 350 8.61 -9.95 -1.95
CA ARG A 350 8.82 -10.07 -3.40
C ARG A 350 7.61 -10.67 -4.14
N LYS A 351 6.82 -11.52 -3.48
CA LYS A 351 5.58 -12.08 -4.06
C LYS A 351 4.53 -11.00 -4.29
N MET A 352 4.34 -10.11 -3.31
CA MET A 352 3.38 -9.02 -3.35
C MET A 352 3.77 -7.97 -4.40
N MET A 353 5.07 -7.67 -4.53
CA MET A 353 5.57 -6.83 -5.63
C MET A 353 5.22 -7.41 -7.02
N ARG A 354 5.37 -8.72 -7.23
CA ARG A 354 4.96 -9.38 -8.49
C ARG A 354 3.44 -9.39 -8.72
N GLU A 355 2.64 -9.27 -7.66
CA GLU A 355 1.18 -9.11 -7.79
C GLU A 355 0.85 -7.68 -8.26
N ILE A 356 1.58 -6.69 -7.74
CA ILE A 356 1.49 -5.29 -8.19
C ILE A 356 1.87 -5.17 -9.67
N GLU A 357 2.99 -5.75 -10.12
CA GLU A 357 3.41 -5.73 -11.53
C GLU A 357 2.37 -6.35 -12.47
N ARG A 358 1.81 -7.51 -12.08
CA ARG A 358 0.80 -8.22 -12.89
C ARG A 358 -0.47 -7.40 -13.07
N TYR A 359 -0.89 -6.69 -12.04
CA TYR A 359 -2.10 -5.89 -12.06
C TYR A 359 -1.91 -4.55 -12.78
N THR A 360 -0.79 -3.88 -12.55
CA THR A 360 -0.46 -2.60 -13.19
C THR A 360 -0.01 -2.77 -14.65
N GLY A 361 0.31 -4.00 -15.06
CA GLY A 361 0.84 -4.30 -16.40
C GLY A 361 2.20 -3.64 -16.67
N THR A 362 2.87 -3.11 -15.64
CA THR A 362 4.10 -2.34 -15.76
C THR A 362 5.17 -2.94 -14.85
N PRO A 363 6.37 -3.25 -15.36
CA PRO A 363 7.45 -3.76 -14.52
C PRO A 363 7.99 -2.67 -13.60
N ILE A 364 8.23 -3.01 -12.34
CA ILE A 364 8.89 -2.11 -11.39
C ILE A 364 10.40 -2.34 -11.53
N LYS A 365 11.15 -1.33 -11.96
CA LYS A 365 12.57 -1.49 -12.30
C LYS A 365 13.43 -1.66 -11.04
N PRO A 366 14.45 -2.52 -11.03
CA PRO A 366 15.39 -2.57 -9.91
C PRO A 366 16.20 -1.26 -9.84
N MET A 367 16.27 -0.66 -8.66
CA MET A 367 17.14 0.47 -8.34
C MET A 367 18.47 -0.06 -7.79
N LYS A 368 19.59 0.60 -8.13
CA LYS A 368 20.88 0.34 -7.48
C LYS A 368 20.89 0.98 -6.09
N MET A 369 21.43 0.27 -5.11
CA MET A 369 21.63 0.81 -3.77
C MET A 369 22.62 1.99 -3.82
N PRO A 370 22.26 3.19 -3.32
CA PRO A 370 23.21 4.30 -3.24
C PRO A 370 24.41 3.93 -2.35
N THR A 371 25.61 4.11 -2.87
CA THR A 371 26.87 3.89 -2.15
C THR A 371 27.34 5.17 -1.46
N ARG A 372 28.31 5.03 -0.55
CA ARG A 372 28.98 6.21 0.04
C ARG A 372 29.77 6.98 -1.03
N ALA A 373 30.30 6.28 -2.03
CA ALA A 373 31.01 6.89 -3.15
C ALA A 373 30.07 7.75 -4.00
N ASP A 374 28.85 7.28 -4.27
CA ASP A 374 27.84 8.05 -5.02
C ASP A 374 27.49 9.36 -4.30
N LEU A 375 27.29 9.30 -2.98
CA LEU A 375 27.02 10.49 -2.17
C LEU A 375 28.20 11.46 -2.14
N ALA A 376 29.42 10.96 -1.96
CA ALA A 376 30.61 11.80 -1.97
C ALA A 376 30.78 12.47 -3.34
N ALA A 377 30.58 11.74 -4.44
CA ALA A 377 30.61 12.30 -5.78
C ALA A 377 29.55 13.40 -5.98
N LYS A 378 28.30 13.17 -5.51
CA LYS A 378 27.23 14.18 -5.58
C LYS A 378 27.56 15.43 -4.77
N ARG A 379 28.08 15.27 -3.55
CA ARG A 379 28.53 16.41 -2.71
C ARG A 379 29.63 17.21 -3.38
N VAL A 380 30.62 16.53 -3.98
CA VAL A 380 31.69 17.19 -4.75
C VAL A 380 31.12 17.97 -5.93
N GLN A 381 30.12 17.44 -6.65
CA GLN A 381 29.48 18.17 -7.74
C GLN A 381 28.74 19.41 -7.26
N ILE A 382 27.90 19.29 -6.23
CA ILE A 382 27.18 20.43 -5.64
C ILE A 382 28.17 21.50 -5.15
N PHE A 383 29.25 21.08 -4.49
CA PHE A 383 30.28 22.01 -4.01
C PHE A 383 30.98 22.75 -5.17
N LYS A 384 31.29 22.05 -6.27
CA LYS A 384 31.85 22.67 -7.48
C LYS A 384 30.88 23.66 -8.11
N GLU A 385 29.59 23.32 -8.17
CA GLU A 385 28.54 24.22 -8.69
C GLU A 385 28.41 25.48 -7.84
N ASN A 386 28.41 25.34 -6.52
CA ASN A 386 28.38 26.48 -5.60
C ASN A 386 29.61 27.38 -5.78
N ILE A 387 30.82 26.82 -5.87
CA ILE A 387 32.04 27.60 -6.15
C ILE A 387 31.90 28.36 -7.47
N ARG A 388 31.46 27.70 -8.56
CA ARG A 388 31.27 28.37 -9.85
C ARG A 388 30.24 29.49 -9.77
N LYS A 389 29.15 29.29 -9.04
CA LYS A 389 28.11 30.29 -8.86
C LYS A 389 28.65 31.51 -8.12
N THR A 390 29.37 31.32 -7.02
CA THR A 390 29.99 32.41 -6.26
C THR A 390 31.01 33.17 -7.11
N ILE A 391 31.82 32.48 -7.91
CA ILE A 391 32.74 33.14 -8.87
C ILE A 391 31.99 34.02 -9.88
N GLN A 392 30.82 33.58 -10.35
CA GLN A 392 29.99 34.35 -11.28
C GLN A 392 29.28 35.53 -10.61
N GLU A 393 28.91 35.41 -9.34
CA GLU A 393 28.26 36.47 -8.56
C GLU A 393 29.23 37.64 -8.26
N GLY A 394 30.54 37.40 -8.25
CA GLY A 394 31.57 38.43 -8.09
C GLY A 394 31.89 38.76 -6.62
N ASP A 395 32.40 39.97 -6.36
CA ASP A 395 32.77 40.46 -5.01
C ASP A 395 33.85 39.59 -4.31
N LEU A 396 34.87 39.21 -5.08
CA LEU A 396 35.97 38.36 -4.61
C LEU A 396 37.26 39.13 -4.34
N ASP A 397 37.32 40.45 -4.59
CA ASP A 397 38.56 41.23 -4.58
C ASP A 397 39.29 41.15 -3.24
N LEU A 398 38.56 41.34 -2.13
CA LEU A 398 39.12 41.22 -0.76
C LEU A 398 39.59 39.80 -0.44
N TYR A 399 38.92 38.77 -0.98
CA TYR A 399 39.30 37.37 -0.77
C TYR A 399 40.51 36.98 -1.61
N LEU A 400 40.63 37.50 -2.83
CA LEU A 400 41.78 37.30 -3.71
C LEU A 400 43.03 37.93 -3.09
N GLU A 401 42.93 39.17 -2.60
CA GLU A 401 44.04 39.86 -1.91
C GLU A 401 44.50 39.07 -0.67
N LEU A 402 43.57 38.55 0.14
CA LEU A 402 43.87 37.70 1.29
C LEU A 402 44.59 36.40 0.91
N VAL A 403 44.19 35.76 -0.19
CA VAL A 403 44.82 34.53 -0.67
C VAL A 403 46.23 34.81 -1.21
N GLU A 404 46.42 35.92 -1.92
CA GLU A 404 47.73 36.36 -2.41
C GLU A 404 48.68 36.70 -1.26
N GLN A 405 48.24 37.47 -0.26
CA GLN A 405 49.03 37.79 0.94
C GLN A 405 49.45 36.52 1.70
N LEU A 406 48.54 35.57 1.89
CA LEU A 406 48.86 34.30 2.57
C LEU A 406 49.86 33.43 1.80
N ALA A 407 49.83 33.49 0.46
CA ALA A 407 50.80 32.80 -0.37
C ALA A 407 52.18 33.49 -0.36
N GLU A 408 52.24 34.82 -0.23
CA GLU A 408 53.48 35.58 -0.12
C GLU A 408 54.15 35.49 1.26
N GLU A 409 53.37 35.43 2.33
CA GLU A 409 53.87 35.36 3.71
C GLU A 409 54.42 33.98 4.10
N GLY A 410 54.02 32.92 3.39
CA GLY A 410 54.31 31.53 3.75
C GLY A 410 54.99 30.73 2.64
N PRO A 411 55.37 29.47 2.91
CA PRO A 411 55.88 28.54 1.90
C PRO A 411 54.77 27.90 1.05
N PHE A 412 53.54 28.45 1.06
CA PHE A 412 52.35 27.83 0.49
C PHE A 412 52.01 28.45 -0.86
N ASP A 413 51.56 27.64 -1.81
CA ASP A 413 51.05 28.17 -3.07
C ASP A 413 49.55 28.56 -2.97
N ILE A 414 49.07 29.36 -3.94
CA ILE A 414 47.67 29.81 -4.02
C ILE A 414 46.69 28.60 -4.03
N ALA A 415 47.09 27.47 -4.62
CA ALA A 415 46.24 26.28 -4.70
C ALA A 415 46.12 25.59 -3.33
N GLU A 416 47.18 25.56 -2.53
CA GLU A 416 47.18 25.05 -1.16
C GLU A 416 46.31 25.90 -0.24
N VAL A 417 46.40 27.23 -0.35
CA VAL A 417 45.55 28.18 0.40
C VAL A 417 44.09 28.00 0.00
N ALA A 418 43.79 27.91 -1.30
CA ALA A 418 42.43 27.68 -1.79
C ALA A 418 41.87 26.31 -1.35
N ALA A 419 42.70 25.26 -1.35
CA ALA A 419 42.30 23.93 -0.88
C ALA A 419 42.01 23.93 0.63
N ALA A 420 42.81 24.64 1.43
CA ALA A 420 42.57 24.80 2.86
C ALA A 420 41.27 25.56 3.14
N ALA A 421 41.05 26.69 2.46
CA ALA A 421 39.82 27.47 2.56
C ALA A 421 38.59 26.64 2.15
N ALA A 422 38.67 25.89 1.05
CA ALA A 422 37.61 24.99 0.59
C ALA A 422 37.30 23.89 1.62
N ARG A 423 38.33 23.32 2.25
CA ARG A 423 38.14 22.32 3.32
C ARG A 423 37.46 22.92 4.55
N ILE A 424 37.84 24.13 4.95
CA ILE A 424 37.24 24.84 6.10
C ILE A 424 35.77 25.16 5.81
N ALA A 425 35.48 25.73 4.64
CA ALA A 425 34.12 26.09 4.22
C ALA A 425 33.18 24.88 4.15
N ASN A 426 33.71 23.70 3.81
CA ASN A 426 32.92 22.46 3.71
C ASN A 426 32.66 21.78 5.09
N GLY A 427 33.30 22.22 6.18
CA GLY A 427 33.02 21.78 7.55
C GLY A 427 33.13 20.26 7.81
N SER A 428 32.35 19.76 8.78
CA SER A 428 32.34 18.35 9.24
C SER A 428 31.73 17.34 8.25
N ARG A 429 31.11 17.81 7.16
CA ARG A 429 30.58 16.95 6.09
C ARG A 429 31.69 16.66 5.09
N THR A 430 32.60 15.77 5.46
CA THR A 430 33.76 15.44 4.63
C THR A 430 33.35 15.12 3.18
N LEU A 431 33.94 15.85 2.21
CA LEU A 431 34.00 15.48 0.79
C LEU A 431 34.77 14.16 0.59
N ALA A 432 35.43 13.68 1.64
CA ALA A 432 36.16 12.44 1.63
C ALA A 432 35.22 11.28 1.30
N VAL A 433 35.51 10.65 0.17
CA VAL A 433 35.20 9.25 -0.05
C VAL A 433 35.91 8.49 1.07
N ALA A 434 35.22 8.21 2.17
CA ALA A 434 35.63 7.07 2.98
C ALA A 434 35.54 5.90 2.00
N ALA A 435 36.71 5.45 1.51
CA ALA A 435 36.82 4.29 0.63
C ALA A 435 35.86 3.24 1.18
N GLU A 436 34.99 2.71 0.33
CA GLU A 436 34.25 1.52 0.73
C GLU A 436 35.29 0.56 1.30
N PRO A 437 35.12 0.05 2.54
CA PRO A 437 35.75 -1.22 2.85
C PRO A 437 35.31 -2.11 1.68
N PRO A 438 36.25 -2.67 0.89
CA PRO A 438 35.89 -3.43 -0.30
C PRO A 438 34.77 -4.35 0.12
N ALA A 439 33.62 -4.27 -0.59
CA ALA A 439 32.46 -5.11 -0.32
C ALA A 439 33.01 -6.49 -0.03
N ALA A 440 32.92 -6.93 1.24
CA ALA A 440 33.71 -8.05 1.71
C ALA A 440 33.54 -9.15 0.68
N ALA A 441 34.64 -9.51 0.01
CA ALA A 441 34.63 -10.61 -0.93
C ALA A 441 33.87 -11.74 -0.21
N PRO A 442 32.93 -12.45 -0.87
CA PRO A 442 32.31 -13.60 -0.24
C PRO A 442 33.46 -14.37 0.41
N PRO A 443 33.41 -14.61 1.74
CA PRO A 443 34.57 -15.15 2.44
C PRO A 443 35.03 -16.36 1.62
N PRO A 444 36.34 -16.50 1.36
CA PRO A 444 36.82 -17.68 0.65
C PRO A 444 36.17 -18.90 1.31
N PRO A 445 35.79 -19.94 0.54
CA PRO A 445 35.20 -21.13 1.13
C PRO A 445 36.08 -21.51 2.31
N ILE A 446 35.54 -21.42 3.53
CA ILE A 446 36.32 -21.72 4.74
C ILE A 446 36.68 -23.19 4.57
N GLU A 447 37.99 -23.46 4.45
CA GLU A 447 38.53 -24.81 4.50
C GLU A 447 37.93 -25.51 5.72
N SER A 448 37.24 -26.62 5.43
CA SER A 448 36.63 -27.60 6.33
C SER A 448 36.68 -27.26 7.83
N ASP A 449 35.69 -26.51 8.32
CA ASP A 449 35.40 -26.52 9.74
C ASP A 449 34.99 -27.95 10.12
N LYS A 450 35.66 -28.52 11.12
CA LYS A 450 35.48 -29.92 11.52
C LYS A 450 34.02 -30.09 11.95
N THR A 451 33.26 -30.85 11.16
CA THR A 451 31.84 -31.06 11.43
C THR A 451 31.69 -32.14 12.47
N ILE A 452 31.07 -31.81 13.60
CA ILE A 452 30.76 -32.74 14.68
C ILE A 452 29.32 -33.23 14.51
N THR A 453 29.12 -34.54 14.48
CA THR A 453 27.78 -35.13 14.41
C THR A 453 27.13 -35.10 15.79
N MET A 454 26.01 -34.38 15.90
CA MET A 454 25.16 -34.36 17.08
C MET A 454 23.93 -35.26 16.89
N MET A 455 23.51 -35.95 17.96
CA MET A 455 22.32 -36.81 17.99
C MET A 455 21.19 -36.14 18.76
N MET A 456 20.00 -36.10 18.15
CA MET A 456 18.73 -35.65 18.72
C MET A 456 17.83 -36.86 19.01
N SER A 457 17.18 -36.86 20.18
CA SER A 457 16.26 -37.93 20.63
C SER A 457 14.87 -37.94 19.97
N VAL A 458 14.79 -37.53 18.71
CA VAL A 458 13.56 -37.47 17.91
C VAL A 458 13.83 -37.91 16.47
N GLY A 459 12.93 -38.64 15.85
CA GLY A 459 13.09 -39.21 14.51
C GLY A 459 11.82 -39.19 13.66
N LYS A 460 11.77 -40.04 12.64
CA LYS A 460 10.66 -40.12 11.67
C LYS A 460 9.33 -40.43 12.33
N ARG A 461 9.30 -41.25 13.39
CA ARG A 461 8.06 -41.61 14.12
C ARG A 461 7.40 -40.40 14.77
N GLU A 462 8.19 -39.39 15.12
CA GLU A 462 7.70 -38.11 15.66
C GLU A 462 7.32 -37.10 14.56
N GLY A 463 7.53 -37.47 13.30
CA GLY A 463 7.22 -36.66 12.11
C GLY A 463 8.17 -35.49 11.90
N ILE A 464 9.41 -35.57 12.42
CA ILE A 464 10.42 -34.53 12.22
C ILE A 464 10.88 -34.48 10.77
N ARG A 465 10.96 -33.27 10.20
CA ARG A 465 11.44 -33.04 8.84
C ARG A 465 12.79 -32.30 8.87
N PRO A 466 13.60 -32.40 7.80
CA PRO A 466 14.86 -31.64 7.71
C PRO A 466 14.68 -30.13 7.94
N ALA A 467 13.58 -29.55 7.45
CA ALA A 467 13.25 -28.15 7.64
C ALA A 467 12.98 -27.78 9.11
N ASP A 468 12.44 -28.70 9.91
CA ASP A 468 12.19 -28.47 11.34
C ASP A 468 13.50 -28.43 12.13
N ILE A 469 14.46 -29.26 11.73
CA ILE A 469 15.80 -29.34 12.34
C ILE A 469 16.62 -28.10 11.99
N VAL A 470 16.66 -27.74 10.70
CA VAL A 470 17.33 -26.52 10.23
C VAL A 470 16.70 -25.29 10.89
N GLY A 471 15.36 -25.22 10.93
CA GLY A 471 14.64 -24.12 11.57
C GLY A 471 14.92 -24.01 13.07
N SER A 472 14.94 -25.14 13.80
CA SER A 472 15.17 -25.15 15.25
C SER A 472 16.63 -24.89 15.63
N ILE A 473 17.60 -25.17 14.76
CA ILE A 473 19.02 -24.94 15.05
C ILE A 473 19.42 -23.54 14.56
N ALA A 474 19.00 -23.14 13.36
CA ALA A 474 19.36 -21.85 12.80
C ALA A 474 18.76 -20.67 13.58
N ASN A 475 17.48 -20.75 13.96
CA ASN A 475 16.81 -19.66 14.67
C ASN A 475 17.24 -19.57 16.15
N GLU A 476 17.42 -20.69 16.83
CA GLU A 476 17.69 -20.71 18.27
C GLU A 476 19.17 -20.52 18.59
N ALA A 477 20.06 -21.14 17.82
CA ALA A 477 21.50 -20.99 18.00
C ALA A 477 22.07 -19.80 17.20
N ASN A 478 21.24 -19.11 16.41
CA ASN A 478 21.63 -18.01 15.52
C ASN A 478 22.77 -18.41 14.57
N ILE A 479 22.61 -19.59 13.95
CA ILE A 479 23.58 -20.16 13.01
C ILE A 479 23.04 -20.03 11.60
N PRO A 480 23.85 -19.62 10.61
CA PRO A 480 23.43 -19.66 9.21
C PRO A 480 23.03 -21.08 8.82
N GLY A 481 21.81 -21.27 8.30
CA GLY A 481 21.33 -22.61 7.92
C GLY A 481 22.19 -23.34 6.88
N ARG A 482 23.03 -22.59 6.14
CA ARG A 482 24.03 -23.12 5.19
C ARG A 482 25.25 -23.78 5.86
N ASP A 483 25.48 -23.48 7.14
CA ASP A 483 26.59 -24.04 7.93
C ASP A 483 26.16 -25.35 8.63
N ILE A 484 24.88 -25.72 8.58
CA ILE A 484 24.38 -26.98 9.11
C ILE A 484 24.75 -28.09 8.11
N GLY A 485 25.50 -29.06 8.60
CA GLY A 485 25.98 -30.21 7.84
C GLY A 485 24.89 -31.26 7.57
N PRO A 486 25.27 -32.47 7.15
CA PRO A 486 24.32 -33.52 6.76
C PRO A 486 23.36 -33.87 7.90
N ILE A 487 22.10 -34.07 7.52
CA ILE A 487 21.01 -34.48 8.43
C ILE A 487 20.57 -35.89 8.06
N GLU A 488 20.67 -36.82 8.99
CA GLU A 488 20.19 -38.19 8.85
C GLU A 488 19.07 -38.44 9.87
N ILE A 489 17.84 -38.58 9.39
CA ILE A 489 16.66 -38.85 10.23
C ILE A 489 16.41 -40.36 10.23
N ARG A 490 16.55 -41.01 11.38
CA ARG A 490 16.16 -42.42 11.61
C ARG A 490 14.80 -42.49 12.28
N ASP A 491 14.31 -43.69 12.55
CA ASP A 491 12.96 -43.89 13.09
C ASP A 491 12.76 -43.22 14.46
N GLU A 492 13.77 -43.28 15.33
CA GLU A 492 13.69 -42.80 16.73
C GLU A 492 14.68 -41.67 17.05
N VAL A 493 15.72 -41.49 16.23
CA VAL A 493 16.79 -40.50 16.46
C VAL A 493 17.14 -39.77 15.17
N THR A 494 17.70 -38.56 15.30
CA THR A 494 18.20 -37.77 14.18
C THR A 494 19.65 -37.39 14.43
N TYR A 495 20.50 -37.56 13.42
CA TYR A 495 21.88 -37.08 13.42
C TYR A 495 21.99 -35.82 12.58
N VAL A 496 22.67 -34.80 13.08
CA VAL A 496 22.91 -33.54 12.38
C VAL A 496 24.37 -33.13 12.52
N GLY A 497 25.02 -32.84 11.40
CA GLY A 497 26.37 -32.27 11.39
C GLY A 497 26.33 -30.81 11.81
N ILE A 498 27.09 -30.44 12.84
CA ILE A 498 27.23 -29.06 13.32
C ILE A 498 28.73 -28.71 13.32
N PRO A 499 29.14 -27.57 12.76
CA PRO A 499 30.54 -27.14 12.84
C PRO A 499 31.00 -27.04 14.30
N GLU A 500 32.22 -27.47 14.59
CA GLU A 500 32.77 -27.58 15.96
C GLU A 500 32.58 -26.28 16.76
N ARG A 501 32.80 -25.12 16.12
CA ARG A 501 32.61 -23.78 16.71
C ARG A 501 31.20 -23.50 17.25
N TYR A 502 30.19 -24.25 16.82
CA TYR A 502 28.79 -24.04 17.19
C TYR A 502 28.25 -25.11 18.15
N VAL A 503 28.98 -26.18 18.42
CA VAL A 503 28.48 -27.33 19.20
C VAL A 503 28.06 -26.91 20.61
N GLU A 504 28.81 -26.05 21.28
CA GLU A 504 28.47 -25.57 22.63
C GLU A 504 27.16 -24.78 22.65
N ILE A 505 27.02 -23.81 21.74
CA ILE A 505 25.85 -22.93 21.64
C ILE A 505 24.60 -23.74 21.26
N VAL A 506 24.72 -24.69 20.33
CA VAL A 506 23.59 -25.56 19.93
C VAL A 506 23.18 -26.46 21.09
N THR A 507 24.14 -27.06 21.82
CA THR A 507 23.84 -27.89 22.99
C THR A 507 23.09 -27.11 24.07
N GLU A 508 23.53 -25.88 24.35
CA GLU A 508 22.91 -25.06 25.39
C GLU A 508 21.51 -24.58 25.02
N LYS A 509 21.33 -24.06 23.79
CA LYS A 509 20.10 -23.37 23.36
C LYS A 509 19.04 -24.31 22.78
N VAL A 510 19.46 -25.35 22.06
CA VAL A 510 18.54 -26.30 21.39
C VAL A 510 18.26 -27.51 22.29
N GLY A 511 19.24 -27.96 23.08
CA GLY A 511 19.11 -29.14 23.96
C GLY A 511 18.09 -28.98 25.11
N LYS A 512 17.63 -27.76 25.39
CA LYS A 512 16.60 -27.47 26.41
C LYS A 512 15.19 -27.35 25.84
N LYS A 513 15.02 -27.39 24.52
CA LYS A 513 13.72 -27.17 23.86
C LYS A 513 12.90 -28.44 23.72
N ARG A 514 11.61 -28.24 23.42
CA ARG A 514 10.67 -29.33 23.15
C ARG A 514 10.22 -29.30 21.70
N PHE A 515 10.18 -30.46 21.05
CA PHE A 515 9.53 -30.66 19.76
C PHE A 515 8.25 -31.45 19.97
N ARG A 516 7.10 -30.88 19.59
CA ARG A 516 5.77 -31.48 19.77
C ARG A 516 5.53 -32.04 21.19
N GLY A 517 5.98 -31.30 22.20
CA GLY A 517 5.83 -31.65 23.62
C GLY A 517 6.90 -32.58 24.20
N ARG A 518 7.79 -33.18 23.40
CA ARG A 518 8.91 -34.02 23.87
C ARG A 518 10.21 -33.22 23.95
N ALA A 519 11.01 -33.46 25.00
CA ALA A 519 12.31 -32.83 25.16
C ALA A 519 13.28 -33.26 24.04
N LEU A 520 13.96 -32.29 23.44
CA LEU A 520 15.03 -32.50 22.48
C LEU A 520 16.32 -32.77 23.25
N ASN A 521 16.60 -34.02 23.60
CA ASN A 521 17.90 -34.35 24.16
C ASN A 521 18.92 -34.36 23.03
N LEU A 522 19.78 -33.33 23.01
CA LEU A 522 20.86 -33.17 22.05
C LEU A 522 22.20 -33.53 22.70
N ARG A 523 22.96 -34.44 22.10
CA ARG A 523 24.28 -34.88 22.58
C ARG A 523 25.24 -35.08 21.42
N VAL A 524 26.55 -34.90 21.65
CA VAL A 524 27.58 -35.29 20.67
C VAL A 524 27.53 -36.80 20.48
N ALA A 525 27.46 -37.27 19.23
CA ALA A 525 27.45 -38.70 18.94
C ALA A 525 28.87 -39.27 19.17
N GLY A 526 29.01 -40.35 19.95
CA GLY A 526 30.28 -41.08 20.07
C GLY A 526 30.73 -41.64 18.71
N LYS A 527 32.06 -41.83 18.52
CA LYS A 527 32.72 -42.23 17.24
C LYS A 527 31.85 -43.16 16.39
N VAL A 528 31.47 -42.68 15.20
CA VAL A 528 30.69 -43.39 14.19
C VAL A 528 31.56 -44.47 13.50
N PRO A 529 31.06 -45.66 13.15
CA PRO A 529 31.74 -46.60 12.24
C PRO A 529 31.83 -46.06 10.80
N PRO A 530 32.71 -46.61 9.94
CA PRO A 530 33.25 -45.91 8.77
C PRO A 530 32.34 -45.90 7.51
N GLU A 531 32.89 -45.23 6.49
CA GLU A 531 32.35 -44.65 5.25
C GLU A 531 31.37 -45.45 4.36
N ARG A 532 30.67 -44.64 3.55
CA ARG A 532 29.80 -44.99 2.41
C ARG A 532 30.45 -46.00 1.47
N ARG A 533 29.67 -47.01 1.06
CA ARG A 533 29.91 -47.71 -0.21
C ARG A 533 29.32 -46.93 -1.38
N ASP A 534 30.19 -46.77 -2.36
CA ASP A 534 29.97 -46.30 -3.71
C ASP A 534 28.91 -47.17 -4.42
N THR A 535 27.81 -46.54 -4.87
CA THR A 535 27.00 -47.07 -5.98
C THR A 535 26.91 -45.96 -6.99
N GLY A 536 27.86 -45.97 -7.93
CA GLY A 536 27.88 -45.05 -9.05
C GLY A 536 26.60 -45.17 -9.87
N ASP A 537 26.11 -44.02 -10.33
CA ASP A 537 25.79 -43.96 -11.74
C ASP A 537 26.17 -42.58 -12.29
N LYS A 538 27.08 -42.63 -13.26
CA LYS A 538 27.72 -41.48 -13.89
C LYS A 538 26.70 -40.84 -14.82
N PHE A 539 26.33 -39.59 -14.54
CA PHE A 539 25.64 -38.75 -15.50
C PHE A 539 26.59 -38.46 -16.69
N LYS A 540 26.42 -39.19 -17.80
CA LYS A 540 27.07 -38.88 -19.09
C LYS A 540 26.26 -37.79 -19.82
N PRO A 541 26.91 -36.77 -20.40
CA PRO A 541 26.23 -35.75 -21.21
C PRO A 541 26.23 -36.09 -22.71
N ARG A 542 25.27 -35.46 -23.42
CA ARG A 542 25.09 -35.25 -24.87
C ARG A 542 24.18 -36.23 -25.64
N GLY A 543 23.25 -35.64 -26.40
CA GLY A 543 22.64 -36.27 -27.56
C GLY A 543 21.30 -35.66 -28.00
N GLU A 544 21.39 -34.60 -28.81
CA GLU A 544 20.46 -34.14 -29.87
C GLU A 544 18.93 -34.26 -29.74
N PHE A 545 18.30 -33.09 -29.85
CA PHE A 545 16.89 -32.90 -30.13
C PHE A 545 16.57 -33.17 -31.61
N LYS A 546 15.62 -34.07 -31.90
CA LYS A 546 14.82 -34.04 -33.14
C LYS A 546 13.34 -34.42 -32.86
N PRO A 547 12.39 -33.90 -33.66
CA PRO A 547 11.02 -33.65 -33.20
C PRO A 547 9.95 -34.56 -33.83
N ARG A 548 8.73 -34.38 -33.32
CA ARG A 548 7.37 -34.73 -33.83
C ARG A 548 6.75 -36.04 -33.36
N GLY A 549 5.48 -35.91 -32.95
CA GLY A 549 4.54 -37.02 -32.82
C GLY A 549 3.29 -36.71 -32.00
N GLU A 550 2.40 -35.90 -32.58
CA GLU A 550 0.94 -35.80 -32.40
C GLU A 550 0.25 -36.05 -31.04
N PHE A 551 -0.51 -35.01 -30.66
CA PHE A 551 -1.52 -34.98 -29.62
C PHE A 551 -2.67 -35.97 -29.91
N LYS A 552 -3.02 -36.81 -28.93
CA LYS A 552 -4.32 -37.50 -28.88
C LYS A 552 -5.13 -36.99 -27.67
N PRO A 553 -6.39 -36.57 -27.85
CA PRO A 553 -7.20 -36.00 -26.77
C PRO A 553 -7.72 -37.12 -25.86
N ARG A 554 -7.62 -36.96 -24.54
CA ARG A 554 -8.27 -37.86 -23.58
C ARG A 554 -9.67 -37.35 -23.23
N GLU A 555 -10.58 -38.31 -23.21
CA GLU A 555 -12.03 -38.18 -23.18
C GLU A 555 -12.61 -37.64 -21.86
N LYS A 556 -13.83 -37.15 -22.00
CA LYS A 556 -14.73 -36.54 -21.01
C LYS A 556 -14.81 -37.32 -19.68
N TYR A 557 -14.53 -36.65 -18.57
CA TYR A 557 -14.88 -37.12 -17.23
C TYR A 557 -16.32 -36.68 -16.88
N LYS A 558 -17.22 -37.64 -16.60
CA LYS A 558 -18.58 -37.41 -16.11
C LYS A 558 -18.59 -37.22 -14.58
N PRO A 559 -19.48 -36.39 -14.01
CA PRO A 559 -19.57 -36.20 -12.56
C PRO A 559 -20.31 -37.37 -11.88
N ARG A 560 -19.89 -37.76 -10.67
CA ARG A 560 -20.69 -38.61 -9.78
C ARG A 560 -21.10 -37.81 -8.53
N GLU A 561 -22.40 -37.85 -8.26
CA GLU A 561 -23.09 -37.23 -7.13
C GLU A 561 -22.91 -37.98 -5.79
N LYS A 562 -23.02 -37.19 -4.71
CA LYS A 562 -23.62 -37.45 -3.38
C LYS A 562 -23.14 -38.64 -2.53
N TYR A 563 -22.52 -38.33 -1.39
CA TYR A 563 -22.79 -38.99 -0.10
C TYR A 563 -22.72 -37.97 1.06
N ALA A 564 -23.74 -37.98 1.91
CA ALA A 564 -23.98 -37.08 3.04
C ALA A 564 -23.19 -37.47 4.30
N PRO A 565 -22.87 -36.53 5.22
CA PRO A 565 -22.33 -36.88 6.53
C PRO A 565 -23.47 -37.17 7.53
N ARG A 566 -23.49 -38.41 8.05
CA ARG A 566 -24.23 -38.79 9.26
C ARG A 566 -23.37 -38.52 10.51
N GLY A 567 -23.95 -37.82 11.48
CA GLY A 567 -23.80 -38.15 12.91
C GLY A 567 -22.75 -37.40 13.73
N ALA A 568 -23.18 -36.32 14.39
CA ALA A 568 -22.66 -35.95 15.71
C ALA A 568 -23.85 -35.57 16.61
N LYS A 569 -23.99 -36.30 17.73
CA LYS A 569 -25.03 -36.09 18.75
C LYS A 569 -24.80 -34.78 19.53
N PRO A 570 -25.86 -34.17 20.08
CA PRO A 570 -25.79 -32.92 20.84
C PRO A 570 -25.26 -33.15 22.26
N ARG A 571 -24.42 -32.23 22.76
CA ARG A 571 -24.17 -32.05 24.19
C ARG A 571 -24.91 -30.79 24.63
N ASN A 572 -25.98 -31.01 25.40
CA ASN A 572 -26.63 -30.00 26.22
C ASN A 572 -25.80 -29.70 27.47
N ASP A 573 -26.20 -28.60 28.12
CA ASP A 573 -25.90 -28.15 29.48
C ASP A 573 -24.80 -27.10 29.63
N PHE A 574 -25.20 -25.83 29.45
CA PHE A 574 -24.77 -24.78 30.36
C PHE A 574 -25.94 -23.82 30.63
N THR A 575 -26.45 -23.89 31.87
CA THR A 575 -27.46 -22.99 32.43
C THR A 575 -26.87 -21.61 32.74
N PRO A 576 -27.59 -20.50 32.53
CA PRO A 576 -27.14 -19.17 32.94
C PRO A 576 -27.42 -18.94 34.43
N ARG A 577 -26.38 -18.60 35.20
CA ARG A 577 -26.54 -18.11 36.58
C ARG A 577 -26.99 -16.64 36.58
N HIS A 578 -28.14 -16.40 37.20
CA HIS A 578 -28.55 -15.09 37.72
C HIS A 578 -27.79 -14.75 39.02
N SER A 579 -27.26 -13.52 39.11
CA SER A 579 -27.25 -12.70 40.35
C SER A 579 -26.88 -11.26 40.01
N LYS A 580 -27.86 -10.34 40.04
CA LYS A 580 -28.19 -9.39 41.14
C LYS A 580 -27.29 -8.15 41.22
N LYS A 581 -27.94 -7.01 40.93
CA LYS A 581 -27.98 -5.72 41.67
C LYS A 581 -26.78 -5.31 42.54
N ARG A 582 -26.28 -4.10 42.25
CA ARG A 582 -26.03 -2.91 43.11
C ARG A 582 -25.56 -1.81 42.14
N GLY A 583 -26.01 -0.56 42.10
CA GLY A 583 -26.63 0.30 43.10
C GLY A 583 -25.61 1.31 43.63
N ALA A 584 -25.42 2.42 42.91
CA ALA A 584 -25.05 3.77 43.34
C ALA A 584 -24.87 4.65 42.09
#